data_AF-A0A7S0IEZ8-F1
#
_entry.id   AF-A0A7S0IEZ8-F1
#
_cell.length_a   1.000
_cell.length_b   1.000
_cell.length_c   1.000
_cell.angle_alpha   90.00
_cell.angle_beta   90.00
_cell.angle_gamma   90.00
#
_symmetry.space_group_name_H-M   'P 1'
#
loop_
_entity.id
_entity.type
_entity.pdbx_description
1 polymer ?
#
loop_
_entity_poly.entity_id
_entity_poly.type
_entity_poly.pdbx_seq_one_letter_code
_entity_poly.pdbx_strand_id
1 'polypeptide(L)'
;DTVEGIFPAVLARLRARGVVTDDLSTGTVSWMGVARLPDSRERLAPTTTDGAEGDGAVAVVTPKRIHRRMDIKTYTPDEMPFALLYFTGSGYFNRSMRTWAEKAKGLSLHDRGFNLVRGNDMTAVRDATFRDERDVFEYLGLEYVPPEDRSV
;
A
#
# COMPACT_ATOMS: atom_id res chain seq x y z
N ASP A 1 10.49 -18.57 1.76
CA ASP A 1 10.00 -17.47 0.89
C ASP A 1 10.68 -16.17 1.29
N THR A 2 11.52 -15.59 0.42
CA THR A 2 12.03 -14.23 0.64
C THR A 2 10.98 -13.22 0.18
N VAL A 3 11.04 -11.99 0.69
CA VAL A 3 10.13 -10.91 0.31
C VAL A 3 10.16 -10.66 -1.20
N GLU A 4 11.30 -10.86 -1.86
CA GLU A 4 11.42 -10.69 -3.32
C GLU A 4 10.71 -11.79 -4.12
N GLY A 5 10.50 -12.98 -3.55
CA GLY A 5 9.76 -14.06 -4.20
C GLY A 5 8.24 -13.93 -4.07
N ILE A 6 7.76 -13.34 -2.96
CA ILE A 6 6.33 -13.17 -2.69
C ILE A 6 5.70 -12.18 -3.67
N PHE A 7 6.38 -11.07 -3.93
CA PHE A 7 5.79 -9.96 -4.67
C PHE A 7 5.41 -10.30 -6.13
N PRO A 8 6.29 -10.90 -6.95
CA PRO A 8 5.94 -11.30 -8.31
C PRO A 8 4.78 -12.31 -8.33
N ALA A 9 4.72 -13.22 -7.37
CA ALA A 9 3.65 -14.21 -7.27
C ALA A 9 2.29 -13.58 -6.95
N VAL A 10 2.25 -12.59 -6.05
CA VAL A 10 1.03 -11.80 -5.76
C VAL A 10 0.57 -11.07 -7.01
N LEU A 11 1.47 -10.37 -7.69
CA LEU A 11 1.14 -9.59 -8.88
C LEU A 11 0.64 -10.48 -10.03
N ALA A 12 1.27 -11.65 -10.23
CA ALA A 12 0.83 -12.63 -11.22
C ALA A 12 -0.60 -13.14 -10.93
N ARG A 13 -0.94 -13.40 -9.65
CA ARG A 13 -2.30 -13.80 -9.26
C ARG A 13 -3.33 -12.70 -9.47
N LEU A 14 -2.97 -11.44 -9.19
CA LEU A 14 -3.86 -10.29 -9.43
C LEU A 14 -4.13 -10.09 -10.93
N ARG A 15 -3.12 -10.25 -11.79
CA ARG A 15 -3.28 -10.24 -13.25
C ARG A 15 -4.16 -11.39 -13.75
N ALA A 16 -3.93 -12.61 -13.27
CA ALA A 16 -4.73 -13.78 -13.64
C ALA A 16 -6.22 -13.62 -13.29
N ARG A 17 -6.54 -12.85 -12.25
CA ARG A 17 -7.92 -12.51 -11.84
C ARG A 17 -8.49 -11.29 -12.56
N GLY A 18 -7.74 -10.68 -13.49
CA GLY A 18 -8.15 -9.48 -14.21
C GLY A 18 -8.27 -8.23 -13.34
N VAL A 19 -7.64 -8.23 -12.15
CA VAL A 19 -7.60 -7.06 -11.26
C VAL A 19 -6.62 -6.04 -11.77
N VAL A 20 -5.39 -6.46 -12.09
CA VAL A 20 -4.37 -5.60 -12.68
C VAL A 20 -4.55 -5.57 -14.19
N THR A 21 -4.57 -4.37 -14.76
CA THR A 21 -4.81 -4.15 -16.19
C THR A 21 -3.61 -3.57 -16.91
N ASP A 22 -2.85 -2.69 -16.25
CA ASP A 22 -1.73 -1.97 -16.87
C ASP A 22 -0.60 -1.77 -15.86
N ASP A 23 0.64 -1.76 -16.35
CA ASP A 23 1.84 -1.50 -15.58
C ASP A 23 2.36 -0.08 -15.87
N LEU A 24 2.66 0.69 -14.82
CA LEU A 24 3.34 1.99 -14.95
C LEU A 24 4.81 1.88 -14.52
N SER A 25 5.09 1.07 -13.50
CA SER A 25 6.45 0.78 -13.04
C SER A 25 6.46 -0.57 -12.32
N THR A 26 7.49 -1.38 -12.60
CA THR A 26 7.65 -2.71 -12.01
C THR A 26 9.05 -2.84 -11.42
N GLY A 27 9.13 -3.06 -10.12
CA GLY A 27 10.35 -3.40 -9.40
C GLY A 27 10.22 -4.74 -8.66
N THR A 28 11.28 -5.12 -7.95
CA THR A 28 11.32 -6.38 -7.17
C THR A 28 10.48 -6.34 -5.90
N VAL A 29 10.28 -5.15 -5.33
CA VAL A 29 9.56 -4.94 -4.06
C VAL A 29 8.48 -3.86 -4.16
N SER A 30 8.29 -3.26 -5.33
CA SER A 30 7.27 -2.22 -5.54
C SER A 30 6.74 -2.25 -6.96
N TRP A 31 5.46 -1.94 -7.11
CA TRP A 31 4.78 -1.86 -8.39
C TRP A 31 3.81 -0.69 -8.34
N MET A 32 3.70 0.01 -9.46
CA MET A 32 2.73 1.04 -9.69
C MET A 32 2.02 0.71 -10.98
N GLY A 33 0.70 0.75 -10.98
CA GLY A 33 -0.07 0.44 -12.16
C GLY A 33 -1.52 0.81 -12.07
N VAL A 34 -2.30 0.17 -12.92
CA VAL A 34 -3.74 0.37 -13.02
C VAL A 34 -4.45 -0.93 -12.69
N ALA A 35 -5.46 -0.81 -11.85
CA ALA A 35 -6.32 -1.90 -11.45
C ALA A 35 -7.79 -1.55 -11.64
N ARG A 36 -8.62 -2.58 -11.80
CA ARG A 36 -10.07 -2.46 -11.77
C ARG A 36 -10.65 -3.61 -10.96
N LEU A 37 -11.83 -3.38 -10.40
CA LEU A 37 -12.61 -4.49 -9.86
C LEU A 37 -13.06 -5.39 -11.03
N PRO A 38 -12.90 -6.72 -10.94
CA PRO A 38 -13.46 -7.63 -11.91
C PRO A 38 -14.99 -7.49 -11.99
N ASP A 39 -15.55 -7.74 -13.17
CA ASP A 39 -17.00 -7.79 -13.31
C ASP A 39 -17.53 -8.96 -12.47
N SER A 40 -18.49 -8.67 -11.61
CA SER A 40 -19.06 -9.64 -10.67
C SER A 40 -19.93 -10.65 -11.41
N ARG A 41 -19.31 -11.67 -12.03
CA ARG A 41 -19.98 -12.87 -12.57
C ARG A 41 -20.07 -14.01 -11.55
N GLU A 42 -19.29 -14.00 -10.47
CA GLU A 42 -19.25 -15.10 -9.48
C GLU A 42 -20.43 -15.16 -8.50
N ARG A 43 -21.42 -14.25 -8.57
CA ARG A 43 -22.63 -14.29 -7.72
C ARG A 43 -23.94 -14.58 -8.43
N LEU A 44 -23.93 -14.75 -9.75
CA LEU A 44 -25.07 -15.34 -10.46
C LEU A 44 -24.77 -16.82 -10.71
N ALA A 45 -25.04 -17.65 -9.70
CA ALA A 45 -25.38 -19.04 -10.02
C ALA A 45 -26.61 -19.00 -10.94
N PRO A 46 -26.65 -19.78 -12.03
CA PRO A 46 -27.85 -19.86 -12.85
C PRO A 46 -28.97 -20.40 -11.97
N THR A 47 -30.01 -19.59 -11.74
CA THR A 47 -31.27 -20.14 -11.27
C THR A 47 -31.84 -20.86 -12.48
N THR A 48 -31.71 -22.18 -12.50
CA THR A 48 -32.46 -23.04 -13.41
C THR A 48 -33.92 -22.86 -13.05
N THR A 49 -34.60 -21.96 -13.74
CA THR A 49 -36.06 -21.99 -13.84
C THR A 49 -36.35 -22.72 -15.14
N ASP A 50 -36.61 -24.01 -15.03
CA ASP A 50 -37.15 -24.80 -16.12
C ASP A 50 -38.47 -24.17 -16.59
N GLY A 51 -38.53 -23.84 -17.88
CA GLY A 51 -39.78 -23.62 -18.61
C GLY A 51 -40.37 -22.21 -18.56
N ALA A 52 -40.00 -21.37 -19.53
CA ALA A 52 -40.92 -20.47 -20.23
C ALA A 52 -40.20 -19.84 -21.44
N GLU A 53 -40.62 -20.20 -22.65
CA GLU A 53 -40.34 -19.41 -23.85
C GLU A 53 -41.03 -18.05 -23.70
N GLY A 54 -40.25 -16.99 -23.52
CA GLY A 54 -40.74 -15.64 -23.35
C GLY A 54 -39.70 -14.62 -23.80
N ASP A 55 -39.99 -13.96 -24.91
CA ASP A 55 -39.25 -12.85 -25.50
C ASP A 55 -39.08 -11.71 -24.49
N GLY A 56 -37.83 -11.36 -24.14
CA GLY A 56 -37.54 -10.27 -23.20
C GLY A 56 -36.38 -10.50 -22.24
N ALA A 57 -35.20 -10.86 -22.74
CA ALA A 57 -33.98 -10.81 -21.91
C ALA A 57 -33.64 -9.35 -21.61
N VAL A 58 -33.99 -8.86 -20.41
CA VAL A 58 -33.49 -7.57 -19.92
C VAL A 58 -31.99 -7.73 -19.68
N ALA A 59 -31.18 -7.21 -20.60
CA ALA A 59 -29.74 -7.16 -20.43
C ALA A 59 -29.43 -6.39 -19.15
N VAL A 60 -28.96 -7.09 -18.12
CA VAL A 60 -28.41 -6.45 -16.92
C VAL A 60 -27.18 -5.67 -17.35
N VAL A 61 -27.33 -4.37 -17.55
CA VAL A 61 -26.22 -3.46 -17.83
C VAL A 61 -25.40 -3.35 -16.55
N THR A 62 -24.35 -4.16 -16.44
CA THR A 62 -23.40 -4.01 -15.34
C THR A 62 -22.62 -2.72 -15.56
N PRO A 63 -22.63 -1.77 -14.60
CA PRO A 63 -21.90 -0.52 -14.76
C PRO A 63 -20.41 -0.81 -14.94
N LYS A 64 -19.83 -0.26 -16.01
CA LYS A 64 -18.42 -0.43 -16.36
C LYS A 64 -17.55 -0.02 -15.17
N ARG A 65 -16.72 -0.96 -14.69
CA ARG A 65 -15.82 -0.69 -13.56
C ARG A 65 -14.75 0.33 -13.95
N ILE A 66 -14.54 1.30 -13.07
CA ILE A 66 -13.58 2.38 -13.28
C ILE A 66 -12.18 1.84 -13.00
N HIS A 67 -11.24 2.14 -13.90
CA HIS A 67 -9.83 1.84 -13.71
C HIS A 67 -9.24 2.87 -12.73
N ARG A 68 -8.47 2.38 -11.76
CA ARG A 68 -7.88 3.18 -10.68
C ARG A 68 -6.38 2.92 -10.63
N ARG A 69 -5.63 3.95 -10.26
CA ARG A 69 -4.22 3.79 -9.92
C ARG A 69 -4.12 2.93 -8.66
N MET A 70 -3.18 2.00 -8.65
CA MET A 70 -2.86 1.17 -7.51
C MET A 70 -1.34 1.08 -7.39
N ASP A 71 -0.84 1.31 -6.17
CA ASP A 71 0.56 1.15 -5.82
C ASP A 71 0.65 0.01 -4.79
N ILE A 72 1.56 -0.94 -5.00
CA ILE A 72 1.79 -2.08 -4.10
C ILE A 72 3.27 -2.11 -3.76
N LYS A 73 3.60 -2.25 -2.48
CA LYS A 73 4.98 -2.36 -2.01
C LYS A 73 5.09 -3.40 -0.91
N THR A 74 6.20 -4.12 -0.89
CA THR A 74 6.49 -5.13 0.13
C THR A 74 7.53 -4.62 1.11
N TYR A 75 7.35 -5.06 2.35
CA TYR A 75 8.13 -4.69 3.52
C TYR A 75 8.38 -5.92 4.37
N THR A 76 9.49 -5.91 5.10
CA THR A 76 9.72 -6.89 6.17
C THR A 76 8.87 -6.53 7.40
N PRO A 77 8.62 -7.47 8.32
CA PRO A 77 7.87 -7.18 9.54
C PRO A 77 8.42 -6.00 10.35
N ASP A 78 9.75 -5.87 10.45
CA ASP A 78 10.41 -4.80 11.20
C ASP A 78 10.27 -3.42 10.53
N GLU A 79 9.98 -3.39 9.22
CA GLU A 79 9.75 -2.15 8.45
C GLU A 79 8.28 -1.68 8.52
N MET A 80 7.35 -2.55 8.95
CA MET A 80 5.91 -2.26 8.92
C MET A 80 5.49 -0.96 9.64
N PRO A 81 6.04 -0.60 10.81
CA PRO A 81 5.72 0.67 11.46
C PRO A 81 5.99 1.89 10.58
N PHE A 82 7.13 1.87 9.88
CA PHE A 82 7.56 2.95 9.00
C PHE A 82 6.76 2.96 7.70
N ALA A 83 6.44 1.78 7.17
CA ALA A 83 5.62 1.63 5.98
C ALA A 83 4.20 2.15 6.20
N LEU A 84 3.58 1.81 7.34
CA LEU A 84 2.25 2.29 7.71
C LEU A 84 2.23 3.81 7.86
N LEU A 85 3.20 4.37 8.58
CA LEU A 85 3.34 5.83 8.71
C LEU A 85 3.46 6.50 7.34
N TYR A 86 4.31 5.96 6.47
CA TYR A 86 4.55 6.48 5.13
C TYR A 86 3.31 6.44 4.23
N PHE A 87 2.67 5.27 4.13
CA PHE A 87 1.55 5.06 3.20
C PHE A 87 0.23 5.66 3.69
N THR A 88 0.08 5.83 5.01
CA THR A 88 -1.07 6.55 5.58
C THR A 88 -0.97 8.05 5.26
N GLY A 89 0.22 8.64 5.37
CA GLY A 89 0.42 10.06 5.10
C GLY A 89 -0.29 10.97 6.11
N SER A 90 -0.68 12.20 5.76
CA SER A 90 -0.65 12.82 4.42
C SER A 90 0.77 13.10 3.87
N GLY A 91 0.86 13.56 2.62
CA GLY A 91 2.14 13.99 2.02
C GLY A 91 2.79 15.16 2.78
N TYR A 92 1.99 16.07 3.35
CA TYR A 92 2.48 17.16 4.19
C TYR A 92 2.89 16.65 5.57
N PHE A 93 2.10 15.75 6.18
CA PHE A 93 2.44 15.11 7.45
C PHE A 93 3.79 14.40 7.38
N ASN A 94 3.98 13.57 6.35
CA ASN A 94 5.24 12.88 6.10
C ASN A 94 6.42 13.83 5.92
N ARG A 95 6.22 14.98 5.25
CA ARG A 95 7.27 15.99 5.06
C ARG A 95 7.65 16.61 6.40
N SER A 96 6.68 17.02 7.20
CA SER A 96 6.90 17.59 8.53
C SER A 96 7.61 16.60 9.46
N MET A 97 7.19 15.33 9.49
CA MET A 97 7.84 14.28 10.28
C MET A 97 9.30 14.08 9.88
N ARG A 98 9.61 14.04 8.57
CA ARG A 98 10.99 13.94 8.08
C ARG A 98 11.84 15.13 8.48
N THR A 99 11.31 16.35 8.28
CA THR A 99 12.01 17.57 8.65
C THR A 99 12.25 17.64 10.17
N TRP A 100 11.32 17.16 10.99
CA TRP A 100 11.53 17.06 12.43
C TRP A 100 12.63 16.06 12.78
N ALA A 101 12.57 14.84 12.22
CA ALA A 101 13.59 13.81 12.45
C ALA A 101 15.00 14.31 12.11
N GLU A 102 15.13 15.04 11.00
CA GLU A 102 16.40 15.63 10.58
C GLU A 102 16.87 16.71 11.56
N LYS A 103 16.03 17.69 11.86
CA LYS A 103 16.42 18.87 12.66
C LYS A 103 16.58 18.58 14.15
N ALA A 104 15.70 17.75 14.72
CA ALA A 104 15.66 17.50 16.15
C ALA A 104 16.56 16.33 16.58
N LYS A 105 16.81 15.36 15.67
CA LYS A 105 17.51 14.11 15.99
C LYS A 105 18.70 13.81 15.08
N GLY A 106 18.92 14.56 14.00
CA GLY A 106 19.96 14.24 13.02
C GLY A 106 19.69 12.95 12.24
N LEU A 107 18.41 12.59 12.08
CA LEU A 107 17.97 11.35 11.47
C LEU A 107 17.28 11.60 10.13
N SER A 108 17.51 10.70 9.17
CA SER A 108 16.75 10.62 7.93
C SER A 108 15.66 9.54 8.06
N LEU A 109 14.41 9.99 8.18
CA LEU A 109 13.23 9.12 8.22
C LEU A 109 12.76 8.76 6.81
N HIS A 110 12.61 7.47 6.56
CA HIS A 110 12.07 6.92 5.31
C HIS A 110 11.07 5.80 5.61
N ASP A 111 10.51 5.20 4.56
CA ASP A 111 9.44 4.21 4.67
C ASP A 111 9.87 2.83 5.18
N ARG A 112 11.17 2.66 5.50
CA ARG A 112 11.75 1.42 6.03
C ARG A 112 12.50 1.60 7.34
N GLY A 113 12.59 2.83 7.86
CA GLY A 113 13.32 3.07 9.09
C GLY A 113 13.93 4.46 9.20
N PHE A 114 14.89 4.55 10.10
CA PHE A 114 15.76 5.71 10.26
C PHE A 114 17.17 5.40 9.78
N ASN A 115 17.81 6.42 9.21
CA ASN A 115 19.26 6.44 9.04
C ASN A 115 19.84 7.58 9.88
N LEU A 116 20.94 7.34 10.58
CA LEU A 116 21.74 8.39 11.17
C LEU A 116 22.49 9.12 10.06
N VAL A 117 22.46 10.45 10.08
CA VAL A 117 23.16 11.29 9.11
C VAL A 117 24.40 11.89 9.79
N ARG A 118 25.59 11.61 9.24
CA ARG A 118 26.86 12.20 9.68
C ARG A 118 27.62 12.74 8.48
N GLY A 119 27.47 14.04 8.22
CA GLY A 119 28.01 14.64 6.99
C GLY A 119 27.35 14.01 5.76
N ASN A 120 28.15 13.41 4.88
CA ASN A 120 27.66 12.69 3.70
C ASN A 120 27.34 11.21 3.97
N ASP A 121 27.65 10.69 5.16
CA ASP A 121 27.42 9.29 5.49
C ASP A 121 26.03 9.07 6.09
N MET A 122 25.38 8.00 5.62
CA MET A 122 24.10 7.53 6.13
C MET A 122 24.23 6.08 6.60
N THR A 123 23.85 5.82 7.85
CA THR A 123 23.89 4.45 8.41
C THR A 123 22.54 4.10 9.03
N ALA A 124 22.03 2.90 8.73
CA ALA A 124 20.77 2.42 9.29
C ALA A 124 20.83 2.39 10.82
N VAL A 125 19.80 2.93 11.44
CA VAL A 125 19.60 2.89 12.90
C VAL A 125 19.19 1.48 13.30
N ARG A 126 19.87 0.92 14.31
CA ARG A 126 19.68 -0.46 14.79
C ARG A 126 19.74 -0.58 16.31
N ASP A 127 19.70 0.54 17.02
CA ASP A 127 19.73 0.63 18.48
C ASP A 127 18.34 0.52 19.13
N ALA A 128 17.28 0.49 18.32
CA ALA A 128 15.91 0.38 18.76
C ALA A 128 15.11 -0.61 17.90
N THR A 129 14.05 -1.17 18.49
CA THR A 129 13.06 -2.02 17.82
C THR A 129 11.74 -1.27 17.74
N PHE A 130 11.10 -1.31 16.58
CA PHE A 130 9.82 -0.63 16.32
C PHE A 130 8.77 -1.69 16.04
N ARG A 131 7.71 -1.73 16.84
CA ARG A 131 6.62 -2.73 16.73
C ARG A 131 5.38 -2.14 16.09
N ASP A 132 5.12 -0.87 16.36
CA ASP A 132 4.03 -0.10 15.78
C ASP A 132 4.43 1.36 15.52
N GLU A 133 3.52 2.14 14.94
CA GLU A 133 3.77 3.55 14.64
C GLU A 133 4.09 4.37 15.91
N ARG A 134 3.53 4.04 17.08
CA ARG A 134 3.73 4.82 18.31
C ARG A 134 5.19 4.79 18.75
N ASP A 135 5.86 3.65 18.61
CA ASP A 135 7.30 3.53 18.89
C ASP A 135 8.11 4.52 18.02
N VAL A 136 7.67 4.81 16.77
CA VAL A 136 8.33 5.78 15.88
C VAL A 136 8.16 7.23 16.39
N PHE A 137 6.95 7.58 16.87
CA PHE A 137 6.68 8.90 17.46
C PHE A 137 7.47 9.09 18.75
N GLU A 138 7.47 8.10 19.64
CA GLU A 138 8.20 8.13 20.90
C GLU A 138 9.71 8.31 20.67
N TYR A 139 10.28 7.58 19.71
CA TYR A 139 11.70 7.73 19.34
C TYR A 139 12.06 9.14 18.87
N LEU A 140 11.13 9.79 18.16
CA LEU A 140 11.24 11.19 17.74
C LEU A 140 10.92 12.20 18.84
N GLY A 141 10.45 11.76 20.01
CA GLY A 141 10.02 12.63 21.11
C GLY A 141 8.72 13.39 20.79
N LEU A 142 7.82 12.78 20.03
CA LEU A 142 6.55 13.35 19.60
C LEU A 142 5.38 12.62 20.26
N GLU A 143 4.27 13.33 20.45
CA GLU A 143 2.99 12.71 20.79
C GLU A 143 2.42 11.98 19.56
N TYR A 144 1.83 10.80 19.78
CA TYR A 144 1.24 10.02 18.72
C TYR A 144 0.01 10.71 18.12
N VAL A 145 -0.03 10.81 16.79
CA VAL A 145 -1.18 11.33 16.04
C VAL A 145 -1.88 10.17 15.33
N PRO A 146 -3.18 9.93 15.56
CA PRO A 146 -3.91 8.85 14.88
C PRO A 146 -4.12 9.15 13.39
N PRO A 147 -4.26 8.13 12.51
CA PRO A 147 -4.36 8.30 11.06
C PRO A 147 -5.34 9.37 10.58
N GLU A 148 -6.53 9.44 11.18
CA GLU A 148 -7.61 10.37 10.86
C GLU A 148 -7.21 11.84 11.02
N ASP A 149 -6.27 12.13 11.92
CA ASP A 149 -5.82 13.49 12.25
C ASP A 149 -4.56 13.91 11.47
N ARG A 150 -4.07 13.07 10.55
CA ARG A 150 -2.86 13.34 9.74
C ARG A 150 -3.17 14.02 8.41
N SER A 151 -4.44 14.34 8.13
CA SER A 151 -4.88 15.03 6.92
C SER A 151 -4.64 16.54 7.02
N VAL A 152 -3.35 16.91 7.08
CA VAL A 152 -2.86 18.28 7.02
C VAL A 152 -2.47 18.69 5.60
#